data_AF-X1T2B3-F1
#
_entry.id   AF-X1T2B3-F1
#
_cell.length_a   1.000
_cell.length_b   1.000
_cell.length_c   1.000
_cell.angle_alpha   90.00
_cell.angle_beta   90.00
_cell.angle_gamma   90.00
#
_symmetry.space_group_name_H-M   'P 1'
#
loop_
_entity.id
_entity.type
_entity.pdbx_description
1 polymer ?
#
loop_
_entity_poly.entity_id
_entity_poly.type
_entity_poly.pdbx_seq_one_letter_code
_entity_poly.pdbx_strand_id
1 'polypeptide(L)'
;KDPENYELYSFKELGRGEPRFVETGREIIAGQYSGISGFRHLMGKMEVTFSSKEETQEILELVRYANVESQKPLVEDQLLFIAKYPKIAKKLLTLTPLE
;
A
#
# COMPACT_ATOMS: atom_id res chain seq x y z
N LYS A 1 3.29 -28.38 26.32
CA LYS A 1 2.65 -29.53 25.64
C LYS A 1 3.52 -29.89 24.44
N ASP A 2 3.75 -31.18 24.21
CA ASP A 2 4.60 -31.69 23.13
C ASP A 2 3.89 -31.57 21.76
N PRO A 3 4.46 -30.87 20.77
CA PRO A 3 3.87 -30.69 19.44
C PRO A 3 3.67 -32.01 18.68
N GLU A 4 4.50 -33.03 18.94
CA GLU A 4 4.44 -34.32 18.24
C GLU A 4 3.14 -35.09 18.52
N ASN A 5 2.42 -34.74 19.59
CA ASN A 5 1.13 -35.35 19.91
C ASN A 5 -0.06 -34.80 19.09
N TYR A 6 0.14 -33.71 18.34
CA TYR A 6 -0.93 -33.03 17.62
C TYR A 6 -0.55 -32.59 16.19
N GLU A 7 0.72 -32.70 15.81
CA GLU A 7 1.23 -32.37 14.49
C GLU A 7 1.74 -33.63 13.77
N LEU A 8 1.27 -33.86 12.53
CA LEU A 8 1.71 -35.01 11.70
C LEU A 8 3.10 -34.80 11.09
N TYR A 9 3.52 -33.55 10.88
CA TYR A 9 4.82 -33.16 10.33
C TYR A 9 5.27 -31.85 10.96
N SER A 10 6.56 -31.74 11.22
CA SER A 10 7.15 -30.49 11.71
C SER A 10 7.18 -29.44 10.60
N PHE A 11 6.96 -28.17 10.95
CA PHE A 11 7.15 -27.05 10.02
C PHE A 11 8.58 -26.99 9.44
N LYS A 12 9.57 -27.56 10.14
CA LYS A 12 10.96 -27.69 9.69
C LYS A 12 11.11 -28.69 8.55
N GLU A 13 10.40 -29.81 8.61
CA GLU A 13 10.42 -30.86 7.57
C GLU A 13 9.73 -30.38 6.29
N LEU A 14 8.68 -29.56 6.44
CA LEU A 14 7.94 -28.97 5.32
C LEU A 14 8.65 -27.77 4.69
N GLY A 15 9.81 -27.35 5.19
CA GLY A 15 10.56 -26.22 4.65
C GLY A 15 9.84 -24.87 4.76
N ARG A 16 8.93 -24.70 5.73
CA ARG A 16 8.14 -23.47 5.89
C ARG A 16 8.97 -22.25 6.33
N GLY A 17 10.20 -22.47 6.77
CA GLY A 17 11.10 -21.41 7.24
C GLY A 17 10.69 -20.84 8.59
N GLU A 18 11.24 -19.67 8.93
CA GLU A 18 10.96 -18.98 10.20
C GLU A 18 9.59 -18.30 10.22
N PRO A 19 8.93 -18.18 11.38
CA PRO A 19 7.67 -17.46 11.53
C PRO A 19 7.78 -16.01 11.02
N ARG A 20 6.79 -15.58 10.23
CA ARG A 20 6.67 -14.17 9.84
C ARG A 20 5.91 -13.41 10.91
N PHE A 21 6.57 -12.47 11.54
CA PHE A 21 5.92 -11.48 12.40
C PHE A 21 5.28 -10.42 11.51
N VAL A 22 3.97 -10.22 11.66
CA VAL A 22 3.22 -9.15 11.00
C VAL A 22 2.79 -8.16 12.06
N GLU A 23 2.91 -6.87 11.77
CA GLU A 23 2.46 -5.82 12.68
C GLU A 23 0.93 -5.84 12.72
N THR A 24 0.34 -6.10 13.90
CA THR A 24 -1.12 -6.22 14.09
C THR A 24 -1.79 -4.89 14.46
N GLY A 25 -1.06 -3.78 14.28
CA GLY A 25 -1.54 -2.43 14.55
C GLY A 25 -2.57 -1.95 13.51
N ARG A 26 -3.13 -0.76 13.75
CA ARG A 26 -3.95 -0.07 12.75
C ARG A 26 -3.04 0.42 11.62
N GLU A 27 -3.06 -0.27 10.49
CA GLU A 27 -2.37 0.15 9.28
C GLU A 27 -3.27 1.07 8.46
N ILE A 28 -2.82 2.31 8.21
CA ILE A 28 -3.49 3.21 7.28
C ILE A 28 -2.99 2.84 5.90
N ILE A 29 -3.77 2.07 5.16
CA ILE A 29 -3.44 1.68 3.80
C ILE A 29 -3.84 2.83 2.86
N ALA A 30 -3.00 3.13 1.87
CA ALA A 30 -3.39 3.94 0.72
C ALA A 30 -4.06 3.03 -0.31
N GLY A 31 -5.38 3.09 -0.41
CA GLY A 31 -6.18 2.34 -1.36
C GLY A 31 -7.42 3.09 -1.79
N GLN A 32 -8.31 2.41 -2.53
CA GLN A 32 -9.52 3.00 -3.12
C GLN A 32 -10.37 3.84 -2.14
N TYR A 33 -10.42 3.44 -0.87
CA TYR A 33 -11.28 4.04 0.15
C TYR A 33 -10.57 5.02 1.11
N SER A 34 -9.28 5.31 0.89
CA SER A 34 -8.52 6.19 1.79
C SER A 34 -8.96 7.63 1.62
N GLY A 35 -9.27 8.31 2.73
CA GLY A 35 -9.59 9.74 2.74
C GLY A 35 -8.33 10.62 2.72
N ILE A 36 -8.49 11.89 2.34
CA ILE A 36 -7.38 12.88 2.23
C ILE A 36 -6.55 12.96 3.51
N SER A 37 -7.18 13.06 4.69
CA SER A 37 -6.46 13.21 5.96
C SER A 37 -5.62 11.98 6.31
N GLY A 38 -6.16 10.77 6.06
CA GLY A 38 -5.43 9.53 6.26
C GLY A 38 -4.26 9.40 5.28
N PHE A 39 -4.48 9.78 4.01
CA PHE A 39 -3.44 9.80 3.01
C PHE A 39 -2.29 10.77 3.36
N ARG A 40 -2.60 11.99 3.81
CA ARG A 40 -1.57 12.94 4.29
C ARG A 40 -0.78 12.40 5.46
N HIS A 41 -1.45 11.74 6.43
CA HIS A 41 -0.77 11.13 7.56
C HIS A 41 0.17 10.00 7.13
N LEU A 42 -0.28 9.14 6.21
CA LEU A 42 0.53 8.06 5.65
C LEU A 42 1.76 8.60 4.91
N MET A 43 1.56 9.52 3.96
CA MET A 43 2.63 10.14 3.18
C MET A 43 3.63 10.90 4.08
N GLY A 44 3.14 11.52 5.17
CA GLY A 44 3.98 12.18 6.16
C GLY A 44 4.91 11.24 6.92
N LYS A 45 4.56 9.97 7.11
CA LYS A 45 5.48 8.96 7.69
C LYS A 45 6.67 8.66 6.77
N MET A 46 6.51 8.91 5.47
CA MET A 46 7.56 8.79 4.44
C MET A 46 8.22 10.14 4.13
N GLU A 47 8.05 11.14 5.02
CA GLU A 47 8.57 12.51 4.86
C GLU A 47 8.07 13.24 3.60
N VAL A 48 6.94 12.80 3.03
CA VAL A 48 6.30 13.47 1.90
C VAL A 48 5.20 14.40 2.39
N THR A 49 5.34 15.68 2.04
CA THR A 49 4.35 16.72 2.35
C THR A 49 3.79 17.33 1.07
N PHE A 50 2.49 17.58 1.04
CA PHE A 50 1.81 18.28 -0.04
C PHE A 50 1.54 19.73 0.32
N SER A 51 1.79 20.61 -0.64
CA SER A 51 1.66 22.06 -0.56
C SER A 51 0.20 22.50 -0.46
N SER A 52 -0.71 21.76 -1.11
CA SER A 52 -2.15 22.10 -1.10
C SER A 52 -3.06 20.87 -0.93
N LYS A 53 -4.34 21.14 -0.67
CA LYS A 53 -5.37 20.11 -0.62
C LYS A 53 -5.64 19.55 -2.01
N GLU A 54 -5.60 20.40 -3.02
CA GLU A 54 -5.82 20.07 -4.43
C GLU A 54 -4.72 19.14 -4.94
N GLU A 55 -3.45 19.43 -4.62
CA GLU A 55 -2.33 18.53 -4.91
C GLU A 55 -2.52 17.18 -4.22
N THR A 56 -2.87 17.19 -2.93
CA THR A 56 -3.15 15.95 -2.19
C THR A 56 -4.25 15.13 -2.87
N GLN A 57 -5.30 15.78 -3.35
CA GLN A 57 -6.43 15.16 -4.01
C GLN A 57 -6.01 14.50 -5.34
N GLU A 58 -5.25 15.21 -6.16
CA GLU A 58 -4.75 14.70 -7.46
C GLU A 58 -3.89 13.44 -7.27
N ILE A 59 -2.95 13.47 -6.31
CA ILE A 59 -2.09 12.32 -6.03
C ILE A 59 -2.90 11.16 -5.45
N LEU A 60 -3.82 11.43 -4.52
CA LEU A 60 -4.68 10.41 -3.94
C LEU A 60 -5.54 9.72 -5.01
N GLU A 61 -6.04 10.45 -5.99
CA GLU A 61 -6.81 9.89 -7.10
C GLU A 61 -5.97 8.92 -7.95
N LEU A 62 -4.74 9.30 -8.31
CA LEU A 62 -3.81 8.42 -9.02
C LEU A 62 -3.48 7.16 -8.20
N VAL A 63 -3.28 7.31 -6.89
CA VAL A 63 -3.04 6.19 -5.97
C VAL A 63 -4.22 5.23 -5.92
N ARG A 64 -5.46 5.74 -5.89
CA ARG A 64 -6.68 4.92 -5.93
C ARG A 64 -6.78 4.14 -7.23
N TYR A 65 -6.50 4.78 -8.36
CA TYR A 65 -6.47 4.12 -9.65
C TYR A 65 -5.41 3.03 -9.74
N ALA A 66 -4.18 3.32 -9.31
CA ALA A 66 -3.11 2.34 -9.26
C ALA A 66 -3.43 1.15 -8.35
N ASN A 67 -4.12 1.38 -7.22
CA ASN A 67 -4.58 0.32 -6.33
C ASN A 67 -5.63 -0.58 -7.00
N VAL A 68 -6.56 0.00 -7.78
CA VAL A 68 -7.55 -0.77 -8.56
C VAL A 68 -6.87 -1.59 -9.65
N GLU A 69 -5.94 -1.01 -10.42
CA GLU A 69 -5.22 -1.71 -11.48
C GLU A 69 -4.35 -2.86 -10.95
N SER A 70 -3.69 -2.65 -9.82
CA SER A 70 -2.81 -3.66 -9.22
C SER A 70 -3.55 -4.76 -8.45
N GLN A 71 -4.83 -4.55 -8.11
CA GLN A 71 -5.65 -5.44 -7.26
C GLN A 71 -4.96 -5.79 -5.93
N LYS A 72 -4.03 -4.95 -5.48
CA LYS A 72 -3.17 -5.15 -4.31
C LYS A 72 -2.86 -3.81 -3.65
N PRO A 73 -2.58 -3.77 -2.33
CA PRO A 73 -2.03 -2.58 -1.69
C PRO A 73 -0.75 -2.12 -2.40
N LEU A 74 -0.59 -0.81 -2.57
CA LEU A 74 0.62 -0.25 -3.14
C LEU A 74 1.77 -0.29 -2.13
N VAL A 75 2.96 -0.63 -2.59
CA VAL A 75 4.18 -0.55 -1.77
C VAL A 75 4.69 0.89 -1.71
N GLU A 76 5.54 1.19 -0.72
CA GLU A 76 6.12 2.52 -0.49
C GLU A 76 6.73 3.13 -1.76
N ASP A 77 7.57 2.39 -2.49
CA ASP A 77 8.19 2.88 -3.73
C ASP A 77 7.17 3.29 -4.80
N GLN A 78 6.01 2.62 -4.86
CA GLN A 78 4.94 2.97 -5.79
C GLN A 78 4.24 4.26 -5.37
N LEU A 79 3.99 4.44 -4.06
CA LEU A 79 3.42 5.67 -3.51
C LEU A 79 4.36 6.86 -3.76
N LEU A 80 5.65 6.69 -3.49
CA LEU A 80 6.68 7.69 -3.73
C LEU A 80 6.82 8.01 -5.22
N PHE A 81 6.77 7.01 -6.09
CA PHE A 81 6.80 7.20 -7.54
C PHE A 81 5.62 8.06 -8.02
N ILE A 82 4.40 7.73 -7.58
CA ILE A 82 3.20 8.48 -7.97
C ILE A 82 3.27 9.92 -7.44
N ALA A 83 3.68 10.11 -6.18
CA ALA A 83 3.80 11.44 -5.58
C ALA A 83 4.87 12.30 -6.27
N LYS A 84 6.01 11.72 -6.63
CA LYS A 84 7.13 12.44 -7.25
C LYS A 84 6.91 12.70 -8.74
N TYR A 85 6.19 11.81 -9.42
CA TYR A 85 6.01 11.84 -10.88
C TYR A 85 4.54 11.66 -11.30
N PRO A 86 3.60 12.49 -10.83
CA PRO A 86 2.17 12.30 -11.06
C PRO A 86 1.79 12.31 -12.55
N LYS A 87 2.44 13.17 -13.34
CA LYS A 87 2.21 13.25 -14.79
C LYS A 87 2.65 11.98 -15.53
N ILE A 88 3.72 11.33 -15.07
CA ILE A 88 4.19 10.06 -15.64
C ILE A 88 3.25 8.94 -15.19
N ALA A 89 2.92 8.87 -13.89
CA ALA A 89 1.98 7.91 -13.35
C ALA A 89 0.62 7.97 -14.08
N LYS A 90 0.06 9.16 -14.31
CA LYS A 90 -1.19 9.35 -15.06
C LYS A 90 -1.12 8.79 -16.48
N LYS A 91 0.01 8.97 -17.18
CA LYS A 91 0.21 8.41 -18.52
C LYS A 91 0.34 6.88 -18.49
N LEU A 92 1.06 6.34 -17.51
CA LEU A 92 1.28 4.90 -17.36
C LEU A 92 0.01 4.14 -16.99
N LEU A 93 -0.83 4.72 -16.13
CA LEU A 93 -2.08 4.12 -15.75
C LEU A 93 -3.06 4.04 -16.93
N THR A 94 -2.85 4.78 -18.01
CA THR A 94 -3.69 4.81 -19.24
C THR A 94 -5.18 5.07 -19.01
N LEU A 95 -5.57 5.38 -17.76
CA LEU A 95 -6.94 5.66 -17.37
C LEU A 95 -7.27 7.09 -17.80
N THR A 96 -8.19 7.23 -18.74
CA THR A 96 -8.99 8.45 -18.91
C THR A 96 -9.94 8.54 -17.71
N PRO A 97 -9.69 9.42 -16.73
CA PRO A 97 -10.67 9.66 -15.68
C PRO A 97 -11.94 10.22 -16.34
N LEU A 98 -13.11 9.88 -15.82
CA LEU A 98 -14.37 10.46 -16.27
C LEU A 98 -14.33 11.98 -16.01
N GLU A 99 -14.71 12.77 -17.02
CA GLU A 99 -14.79 14.25 -16.96
C GLU A 99 -15.82 14.75 -15.94
#